data_AF-A0A6A3R8Y2-F1
#
_entry.id   AF-A0A6A3R8Y2-F1
#
_cell.length_a   1.000
_cell.length_b   1.000
_cell.length_c   1.000
_cell.angle_alpha   90.00
_cell.angle_beta   90.00
_cell.angle_gamma   90.00
#
_symmetry.space_group_name_H-M   'P 1'
#
loop_
_entity.id
_entity.type
_entity.pdbx_description
1 polymer ?
#
loop_
_entity_poly.entity_id
_entity_poly.type
_entity_poly.pdbx_seq_one_letter_code
_entity_poly.pdbx_strand_id
1 'polypeptide(L)'
;MIYPMPLINDLLEDLDKVLLYCSLDMASGFWVVSMTDRARAISAFITPFGLFEWNRMPFGLKNAPQIYQRLIDNALYGFLRIPSAVDRNMLTDLFEEGDPEETGESSVLERRSYIDDILVTAGSWDLLCDRVKEACDKWNISISVAKSFWGLKKVDYLGHRVSNDGQEAYPKDLIALTDLPFPKTLRAMQSFLGSLNYYGRFIEDMAIYASVLYELREVDFAAIRDWAGRERAGLTVTSTEGQQDNQDQATTDFKWVEAEAAFSELKKKIVTTPILSHFDTEKRPVVIVYASEWAVSASLYRITTVSTYR
;
A
#
# COMPACT_ATOMS: atom_id res chain seq x y z
N MET A 1 6.78 -16.26 -16.05
CA MET A 1 5.51 -16.32 -15.30
C MET A 1 5.56 -15.24 -14.23
N ILE A 2 4.50 -14.45 -14.06
CA ILE A 2 4.44 -13.37 -13.04
C ILE A 2 4.05 -14.02 -11.71
N TYR A 3 4.76 -13.72 -10.62
CA TYR A 3 4.38 -14.20 -9.29
C TYR A 3 3.23 -13.34 -8.73
N PRO A 4 2.12 -13.93 -8.26
CA PRO A 4 1.00 -13.17 -7.71
C PRO A 4 1.38 -12.56 -6.36
N MET A 5 1.45 -11.24 -6.30
CA MET A 5 1.67 -10.52 -5.05
C MET A 5 0.38 -10.54 -4.21
N PRO A 6 0.47 -10.77 -2.88
CA PRO A 6 -0.70 -10.68 -2.02
C PRO A 6 -1.25 -9.25 -1.98
N LEU A 7 -2.56 -9.11 -1.80
CA LEU A 7 -3.14 -7.82 -1.49
C LEU A 7 -2.85 -7.49 -0.04
N ILE A 8 -2.36 -6.27 0.23
CA ILE A 8 -2.00 -5.81 1.57
C ILE A 8 -3.19 -5.94 2.53
N ASN A 9 -4.38 -5.66 2.01
CA ASN A 9 -5.65 -5.81 2.69
C ASN A 9 -5.86 -7.22 3.28
N ASP A 10 -5.53 -8.27 2.52
CA ASP A 10 -5.67 -9.66 2.95
C ASP A 10 -4.64 -10.00 4.03
N LEU A 11 -3.44 -9.40 3.95
CA LEU A 11 -2.39 -9.57 4.97
C LEU A 11 -2.75 -8.96 6.33
N LEU A 12 -3.77 -8.08 6.37
CA LEU A 12 -4.23 -7.39 7.57
C LEU A 12 -5.47 -8.04 8.22
N GLU A 13 -6.04 -9.08 7.63
CA GLU A 13 -7.21 -9.79 8.16
C GLU A 13 -6.84 -10.75 9.31
N ASP A 14 -7.81 -11.10 10.17
CA ASP A 14 -7.67 -12.06 11.29
C ASP A 14 -6.56 -11.70 12.31
N LEU A 15 -6.35 -10.41 12.56
CA LEU A 15 -5.38 -9.90 13.53
C LEU A 15 -6.00 -9.63 14.92
N ASP A 16 -7.23 -10.06 15.14
CA ASP A 16 -8.06 -9.85 16.34
C ASP A 16 -7.80 -10.85 17.47
N LYS A 17 -7.15 -11.98 17.18
CA LYS A 17 -6.90 -13.08 18.12
C LYS A 17 -5.50 -13.04 18.73
N VAL A 18 -4.78 -11.94 18.53
CA VAL A 18 -3.34 -11.86 18.76
C VAL A 18 -3.03 -10.88 19.91
N LEU A 19 -2.12 -11.28 20.80
CA LEU A 19 -1.70 -10.43 21.93
C LEU A 19 -0.46 -9.59 21.61
N LEU A 20 0.47 -10.16 20.83
CA LEU A 20 1.74 -9.53 20.48
C LEU A 20 2.00 -9.61 18.98
N TYR A 21 2.45 -8.49 18.44
CA TYR A 21 2.89 -8.35 17.06
C TYR A 21 4.40 -8.11 16.99
N CYS A 22 5.02 -8.58 15.92
CA CYS A 22 6.39 -8.31 15.57
C CYS A 22 6.48 -8.00 14.08
N SER A 23 6.98 -6.81 13.75
CA SER A 23 7.26 -6.41 12.37
C SER A 23 8.75 -6.59 12.12
N LEU A 24 9.09 -7.53 11.25
CA LEU A 24 10.45 -7.88 10.90
C LEU A 24 10.84 -7.25 9.57
N ASP A 25 12.05 -6.71 9.51
CA ASP A 25 12.69 -6.17 8.31
C ASP A 25 13.82 -7.12 7.89
N MET A 26 13.88 -7.50 6.62
CA MET A 26 14.92 -8.39 6.11
C MET A 26 16.27 -7.69 5.90
N ALA A 27 17.36 -8.27 6.42
CA ALA A 27 18.67 -7.62 6.44
C ALA A 27 19.41 -7.62 5.08
N SER A 28 19.18 -8.62 4.23
CA SER A 28 19.95 -8.82 2.99
C SER A 28 19.22 -8.41 1.71
N GLY A 29 17.92 -8.05 1.81
CA GLY A 29 17.06 -7.68 0.68
C GLY A 29 17.25 -8.57 -0.55
N PHE A 30 17.18 -7.98 -1.74
CA PHE A 30 17.27 -8.69 -3.03
C PHE A 30 18.60 -9.40 -3.31
N TRP A 31 19.69 -9.04 -2.61
CA TRP A 31 21.03 -9.57 -2.88
C TRP A 31 21.21 -11.06 -2.54
N VAL A 32 20.22 -11.64 -1.85
CA VAL A 32 20.13 -13.08 -1.61
C VAL A 32 19.91 -13.86 -2.92
N VAL A 33 19.30 -13.24 -3.93
CA VAL A 33 18.96 -13.90 -5.19
C VAL A 33 20.14 -13.85 -6.17
N SER A 34 20.63 -15.04 -6.57
CA SER A 34 21.61 -15.21 -7.64
C SER A 34 21.02 -14.85 -9.01
N MET A 35 21.83 -14.19 -9.85
CA MET A 35 21.44 -13.91 -11.23
C MET A 35 21.82 -15.07 -12.13
N THR A 36 20.90 -15.52 -12.99
CA THR A 36 21.24 -16.47 -14.07
C THR A 36 22.21 -15.84 -15.07
N ASP A 37 23.00 -16.63 -15.80
CA ASP A 37 23.99 -16.10 -16.75
C ASP A 37 23.39 -15.13 -17.77
N ARG A 38 22.18 -15.44 -18.25
CA ARG A 38 21.42 -14.53 -19.12
C ARG A 38 21.10 -13.21 -18.41
N ALA A 39 20.64 -13.26 -17.15
CA ALA A 39 20.27 -12.08 -16.38
C ALA A 39 21.50 -11.22 -16.04
N ARG A 40 22.66 -11.84 -15.78
CA ARG A 40 23.94 -11.16 -15.56
C ARG A 40 24.33 -10.33 -16.78
N ALA A 41 24.34 -10.95 -17.97
CA ALA A 41 24.72 -10.30 -19.22
C ALA A 41 23.84 -9.08 -19.56
N ILE A 42 22.53 -9.15 -19.30
CA ILE A 42 21.61 -8.01 -19.55
C ILE A 42 21.68 -6.91 -18.47
N SER A 43 22.23 -7.22 -17.30
CA SER A 43 22.34 -6.29 -16.18
C SER A 43 23.62 -5.44 -16.24
N ALA A 44 24.42 -5.60 -17.29
CA ALA A 44 25.70 -4.93 -17.44
C ALA A 44 25.54 -3.39 -17.44
N PHE A 45 26.44 -2.71 -16.76
CA PHE A 45 26.46 -1.26 -16.64
C PHE A 45 27.88 -0.71 -16.80
N ILE A 46 27.97 0.52 -17.30
CA ILE A 46 29.25 1.18 -17.57
C ILE A 46 29.56 2.14 -16.42
N THR A 47 30.81 2.08 -15.96
CA THR A 47 31.42 3.09 -15.08
C THR A 47 32.61 3.72 -15.81
N PRO A 48 33.16 4.84 -15.30
CA PRO A 48 34.42 5.39 -15.83
C PRO A 48 35.60 4.40 -15.80
N PHE A 49 35.49 3.30 -15.03
CA PHE A 49 36.54 2.29 -14.84
C PHE A 49 36.31 1.00 -15.64
N GLY A 50 35.22 0.91 -16.42
CA GLY A 50 34.94 -0.25 -17.26
C GLY A 50 33.48 -0.71 -17.22
N LEU A 51 33.26 -1.84 -17.88
CA LEU A 51 31.97 -2.54 -17.95
C LEU A 51 31.90 -3.60 -16.84
N PHE A 52 30.84 -3.54 -16.04
CA PHE A 52 30.60 -4.47 -14.93
C PHE A 52 29.22 -5.10 -15.09
N GLU A 53 29.02 -6.27 -14.49
CA GLU A 53 27.74 -6.98 -14.45
C GLU A 53 27.39 -7.37 -13.01
N TRP A 54 26.10 -7.57 -12.75
CA TRP A 54 25.61 -7.95 -11.43
C TRP A 54 25.54 -9.47 -11.29
N ASN A 55 26.24 -10.02 -10.30
CA ASN A 55 26.16 -11.45 -9.95
C ASN A 55 24.92 -11.80 -9.10
N ARG A 56 24.33 -10.80 -8.44
CA ARG A 56 23.15 -10.90 -7.59
C ARG A 56 22.12 -9.89 -8.01
N MET A 57 20.85 -10.13 -7.68
CA MET A 57 19.75 -9.30 -8.10
C MET A 57 19.90 -7.86 -7.57
N PRO A 58 20.15 -6.87 -8.46
CA PRO A 58 20.29 -5.48 -8.05
C PRO A 58 18.91 -4.85 -7.82
N PHE A 59 18.90 -3.74 -7.07
CA PHE A 59 17.73 -2.87 -7.00
C PHE A 59 17.43 -2.23 -8.35
N GLY A 60 16.14 -1.94 -8.60
CA GLY A 60 15.67 -1.27 -9.81
C GLY A 60 15.19 -2.20 -10.94
N LEU A 61 15.41 -3.52 -10.82
CA LEU A 61 14.80 -4.48 -11.75
C LEU A 61 13.29 -4.58 -11.49
N LYS A 62 12.48 -4.41 -12.55
CA LYS A 62 11.01 -4.43 -12.46
C LYS A 62 10.40 -5.69 -11.82
N ASN A 63 11.07 -6.84 -11.97
CA ASN A 63 10.57 -8.12 -11.48
C ASN A 63 11.21 -8.53 -10.14
N ALA A 64 12.18 -7.76 -9.63
CA ALA A 64 12.91 -8.14 -8.41
C ALA A 64 11.99 -8.34 -7.19
N PRO A 65 11.01 -7.46 -6.91
CA PRO A 65 10.10 -7.65 -5.78
C PRO A 65 9.30 -8.96 -5.86
N GLN A 66 8.85 -9.33 -7.06
CA GLN A 66 8.06 -10.55 -7.28
C GLN A 66 8.87 -11.82 -7.11
N ILE A 67 10.11 -11.81 -7.64
CA ILE A 67 11.04 -12.93 -7.47
C ILE A 67 11.41 -13.08 -5.99
N TYR A 68 11.63 -11.96 -5.31
CA TYR A 68 11.94 -11.97 -3.88
C TYR A 68 10.77 -12.45 -3.03
N GLN A 69 9.56 -11.94 -3.27
CA GLN A 69 8.36 -12.42 -2.59
C GLN A 69 8.20 -13.94 -2.74
N ARG A 70 8.39 -14.47 -3.96
CA ARG A 70 8.33 -15.93 -4.19
C ARG A 70 9.36 -16.69 -3.35
N LEU A 71 10.60 -16.18 -3.26
CA LEU A 71 11.64 -16.78 -2.44
C LEU A 71 11.23 -16.80 -0.95
N ILE A 72 10.75 -15.68 -0.44
CA ILE A 72 10.32 -15.56 0.96
C ILE A 72 9.12 -16.44 1.25
N ASP A 73 8.10 -16.42 0.39
CA ASP A 73 6.93 -17.27 0.58
C ASP A 73 7.34 -18.74 0.58
N ASN A 74 8.17 -19.19 -0.36
CA ASN A 74 8.66 -20.57 -0.37
C ASN A 74 9.43 -20.91 0.93
N ALA A 75 10.20 -19.98 1.49
CA ALA A 75 10.87 -20.21 2.77
C ALA A 75 9.89 -20.26 3.95
N LEU A 76 8.93 -19.34 4.02
CA LEU A 76 7.93 -19.26 5.09
C LEU A 76 6.92 -20.41 5.08
N TYR A 77 6.65 -20.99 3.90
CA TYR A 77 5.84 -22.20 3.77
C TYR A 77 6.64 -23.49 3.90
N GLY A 78 7.96 -23.38 4.06
CA GLY A 78 8.84 -24.53 4.21
C GLY A 78 9.08 -25.33 2.93
N PHE A 79 8.95 -24.70 1.76
CA PHE A 79 9.27 -25.30 0.46
C PHE A 79 10.70 -25.08 0.01
N LEU A 80 11.39 -24.06 0.53
CA LEU A 80 12.74 -23.70 0.09
C LEU A 80 13.58 -23.12 1.22
N ARG A 81 14.66 -23.81 1.57
CA ARG A 81 15.69 -23.26 2.44
C ARG A 81 16.56 -22.26 1.68
N ILE A 82 16.68 -21.04 2.17
CA ILE A 82 17.53 -20.02 1.55
C ILE A 82 19.01 -20.41 1.74
N PRO A 83 19.86 -20.41 0.71
CA PRO A 83 21.27 -20.80 0.88
C PRO A 83 22.04 -19.91 1.86
N SER A 84 22.92 -20.54 2.63
CA SER A 84 23.73 -19.87 3.66
C SER A 84 24.74 -18.89 3.04
N ALA A 85 25.30 -18.00 3.86
CA ALA A 85 26.33 -17.07 3.42
C ALA A 85 27.55 -17.73 2.77
N VAL A 86 27.84 -18.98 3.16
CA VAL A 86 28.96 -19.77 2.66
C VAL A 86 28.63 -20.34 1.28
N ASP A 87 27.41 -20.81 1.09
CA ASP A 87 26.92 -21.39 -0.18
C ASP A 87 26.58 -20.33 -1.23
N ARG A 88 26.39 -19.06 -0.80
CA ARG A 88 26.17 -17.93 -1.72
C ARG A 88 27.27 -17.84 -2.78
N ASN A 89 28.51 -18.29 -2.56
CA ASN A 89 29.54 -18.25 -3.60
C ASN A 89 29.23 -19.12 -4.83
N MET A 90 28.30 -20.06 -4.74
CA MET A 90 27.77 -20.77 -5.91
C MET A 90 26.70 -19.93 -6.61
N LEU A 91 26.89 -19.66 -7.90
CA LEU A 91 25.96 -18.91 -8.76
C LEU A 91 24.86 -19.83 -9.29
N THR A 92 24.19 -20.56 -8.40
CA THR A 92 23.17 -21.52 -8.79
C THR A 92 21.77 -20.92 -8.76
N ASP A 93 20.90 -21.40 -9.65
CA ASP A 93 19.51 -20.96 -9.72
C ASP A 93 18.73 -21.52 -8.52
N LEU A 94 18.28 -20.61 -7.65
CA LEU A 94 17.58 -20.93 -6.41
C LEU A 94 16.24 -21.66 -6.63
N PHE A 95 15.67 -21.58 -7.82
CA PHE A 95 14.37 -22.18 -8.13
C PHE A 95 14.47 -23.52 -8.87
N GLU A 96 15.65 -23.89 -9.37
CA GLU A 96 15.88 -25.17 -10.07
C GLU A 96 16.48 -26.24 -9.16
N GLU A 97 17.29 -25.86 -8.17
CA GLU A 97 18.00 -26.80 -7.26
C GLU A 97 17.49 -26.80 -5.81
N GLY A 98 16.43 -26.06 -5.51
CA GLY A 98 15.85 -26.05 -4.18
C GLY A 98 15.26 -27.41 -3.82
N ASP A 99 15.79 -28.06 -2.78
CA ASP A 99 15.26 -29.33 -2.27
C ASP A 99 13.76 -29.18 -1.94
N PRO A 100 12.84 -29.85 -2.66
CA PRO A 100 11.43 -29.86 -2.27
C PRO A 100 11.28 -30.82 -1.09
N GLU A 101 11.16 -30.29 0.13
CA GLU A 101 10.88 -31.12 1.30
C GLU A 101 9.38 -31.49 1.39
N GLU A 102 9.11 -32.65 2.01
CA GLU A 102 7.85 -33.38 1.94
C GLU A 102 6.62 -32.58 2.43
N THR A 103 5.51 -32.75 1.72
CA THR A 103 4.18 -32.24 2.07
C THR A 103 3.79 -32.66 3.49
N GLY A 104 3.75 -31.73 4.44
CA GLY A 104 3.24 -32.06 5.78
C GLY A 104 3.24 -30.99 6.87
N GLU A 105 4.09 -29.97 6.83
CA GLU A 105 4.19 -29.03 7.97
C GLU A 105 3.36 -27.75 7.77
N SER A 106 2.76 -27.31 8.88
CA SER A 106 2.09 -26.01 9.00
C SER A 106 3.05 -24.87 8.65
N SER A 107 2.54 -23.83 7.98
CA SER A 107 3.27 -22.58 7.68
C SER A 107 4.17 -22.15 8.84
N VAL A 108 5.46 -21.94 8.57
CA VAL A 108 6.50 -21.65 9.58
C VAL A 108 6.21 -20.30 10.25
N LEU A 109 5.83 -19.32 9.43
CA LEU A 109 5.20 -18.08 9.85
C LEU A 109 3.90 -17.94 9.04
N GLU A 110 2.88 -17.32 9.62
CA GLU A 110 1.61 -17.05 8.94
C GLU A 110 1.82 -16.24 7.64
N ARG A 111 0.82 -16.24 6.75
CA ARG A 111 0.87 -15.59 5.41
C ARG A 111 0.82 -14.06 5.51
N ARG A 112 1.87 -13.44 6.05
CA ARG A 112 1.94 -11.99 6.33
C ARG A 112 3.30 -11.41 5.99
N SER A 113 3.84 -11.81 4.84
CA SER A 113 5.03 -11.26 4.20
C SER A 113 4.64 -10.36 3.04
N TYR A 114 5.28 -9.20 2.94
CA TYR A 114 5.23 -8.34 1.76
C TYR A 114 6.62 -7.82 1.45
N ILE A 115 7.26 -8.46 0.47
CA ILE A 115 8.64 -8.22 0.05
C ILE A 115 9.60 -8.40 1.22
N ASP A 116 10.07 -7.30 1.83
CA ASP A 116 11.04 -7.31 2.93
C ASP A 116 10.36 -7.22 4.32
N ASP A 117 9.06 -6.92 4.36
CA ASP A 117 8.29 -6.69 5.59
C ASP A 117 7.51 -7.96 5.99
N ILE A 118 7.85 -8.56 7.13
CA ILE A 118 7.16 -9.76 7.65
C ILE A 118 6.49 -9.43 8.98
N LEU A 119 5.18 -9.64 9.07
CA LEU A 119 4.43 -9.51 10.30
C LEU A 119 4.25 -10.89 10.97
N VAL A 120 4.74 -11.02 12.19
CA VAL A 120 4.60 -12.21 13.04
C VAL A 120 3.70 -11.90 14.22
N THR A 121 2.80 -12.82 14.51
CA THR A 121 1.78 -12.72 15.55
C THR A 121 1.98 -13.85 16.56
N ALA A 122 1.71 -13.59 17.84
CA ALA A 122 1.72 -14.64 18.87
C ALA A 122 0.87 -14.28 20.09
N GLY A 123 0.49 -15.31 20.85
CA GLY A 123 -0.17 -15.18 22.15
C GLY A 123 0.79 -14.89 23.33
N SER A 124 2.09 -15.13 23.16
CA SER A 124 3.10 -14.87 24.19
C SER A 124 4.44 -14.47 23.57
N TRP A 125 5.29 -13.83 24.37
CA TRP A 125 6.63 -13.42 23.95
C TRP A 125 7.50 -14.62 23.57
N ASP A 126 7.46 -15.69 24.37
CA ASP A 126 8.25 -16.89 24.13
C ASP A 126 7.87 -17.56 22.81
N LEU A 127 6.57 -17.72 22.55
CA LEU A 127 6.08 -18.27 21.28
C LEU A 127 6.49 -17.40 20.09
N LEU A 128 6.47 -16.08 20.25
CA LEU A 128 6.91 -15.15 19.21
C LEU A 128 8.39 -15.35 18.89
N CYS A 129 9.25 -15.39 19.92
CA CYS A 129 10.67 -15.59 19.76
C CYS A 129 10.99 -16.96 19.15
N ASP A 130 10.29 -18.01 19.58
CA ASP A 130 10.52 -19.37 19.09
C ASP A 130 10.16 -19.49 17.61
N ARG A 131 9.01 -18.94 17.18
CA ARG A 131 8.60 -18.86 15.77
C ARG A 131 9.66 -18.18 14.90
N VAL A 132 10.17 -17.02 15.35
CA VAL A 132 11.17 -16.27 14.57
C VAL A 132 12.52 -16.98 14.54
N LYS A 133 12.96 -17.56 15.66
CA LYS A 133 14.20 -18.35 15.70
C LYS A 133 14.14 -19.56 14.78
N GLU A 134 13.04 -20.31 14.82
CA GLU A 134 12.83 -21.45 13.93
C GLU A 134 12.89 -21.03 12.46
N ALA A 135 12.24 -19.91 12.10
CA ALA A 135 12.30 -19.35 10.76
C ALA A 135 13.74 -18.98 10.33
N CYS A 136 14.50 -18.33 11.20
CA CYS A 136 15.89 -17.96 10.95
C CYS A 136 16.82 -19.18 10.85
N ASP A 137 16.71 -20.14 11.76
CA ASP A 137 17.66 -21.26 11.86
C ASP A 137 17.39 -22.34 10.81
N LYS A 138 16.11 -22.70 10.61
CA LYS A 138 15.70 -23.74 9.65
C LYS A 138 15.78 -23.23 8.22
N TRP A 139 15.20 -22.06 7.95
CA TRP A 139 15.05 -21.53 6.58
C TRP A 139 16.08 -20.49 6.19
N ASN A 140 17.01 -20.16 7.10
CA ASN A 140 18.12 -19.23 6.88
C ASN A 140 17.64 -17.83 6.44
N ILE A 141 16.51 -17.40 7.03
CA ILE A 141 15.97 -16.05 6.87
C ILE A 141 16.80 -15.09 7.71
N SER A 142 17.38 -14.07 7.07
CA SER A 142 18.19 -13.05 7.74
C SER A 142 17.37 -11.78 8.02
N ILE A 143 17.20 -11.44 9.29
CA ILE A 143 16.44 -10.27 9.74
C ILE A 143 17.36 -9.17 10.31
N SER A 144 16.95 -7.93 10.15
CA SER A 144 17.57 -6.75 10.74
C SER A 144 16.94 -6.48 12.10
N VAL A 145 17.57 -6.97 13.18
CA VAL A 145 17.05 -6.78 14.54
C VAL A 145 16.86 -5.29 14.89
N ALA A 146 17.76 -4.43 14.42
CA ALA A 146 17.73 -2.99 14.70
C ALA A 146 16.60 -2.23 13.97
N LYS A 147 16.11 -2.75 12.84
CA LYS A 147 14.99 -2.16 12.10
C LYS A 147 13.66 -2.86 12.39
N SER A 148 13.71 -3.97 13.11
CA SER A 148 12.54 -4.76 13.46
C SER A 148 11.93 -4.29 14.78
N PHE A 149 10.61 -4.40 14.89
CA PHE A 149 9.84 -4.06 16.08
C PHE A 149 9.27 -5.31 16.71
N TRP A 150 9.42 -5.49 18.02
CA TRP A 150 9.16 -6.77 18.70
C TRP A 150 8.17 -6.61 19.86
N GLY A 151 7.26 -7.58 20.00
CA GLY A 151 6.40 -7.71 21.19
C GLY A 151 5.46 -6.52 21.42
N LEU A 152 5.01 -5.87 20.36
CA LEU A 152 4.14 -4.71 20.45
C LEU A 152 2.67 -5.14 20.55
N LYS A 153 1.86 -4.38 21.30
CA LYS A 153 0.38 -4.52 21.28
C LYS A 153 -0.28 -3.76 20.13
N LYS A 154 0.44 -2.79 19.58
CA LYS A 154 0.04 -1.95 18.45
C LYS A 154 1.27 -1.75 17.56
N VAL A 155 1.19 -2.14 16.30
CA VAL A 155 2.33 -2.19 15.37
C VAL A 155 2.04 -1.44 14.08
N ASP A 156 3.05 -0.79 13.53
CA ASP A 156 2.99 -0.20 12.20
C ASP A 156 3.44 -1.24 11.18
N TYR A 157 2.61 -1.52 10.19
CA TYR A 157 2.87 -2.52 9.14
C TYR A 157 2.24 -2.06 7.82
N LEU A 158 3.04 -1.99 6.76
CA LEU A 158 2.60 -1.62 5.40
C LEU A 158 1.75 -0.33 5.35
N GLY A 159 2.14 0.72 6.06
CA GLY A 159 1.38 1.99 6.06
C GLY A 159 0.04 1.93 6.79
N HIS A 160 -0.20 0.87 7.55
CA HIS A 160 -1.31 0.73 8.47
C HIS A 160 -0.78 0.57 9.89
N ARG A 161 -1.64 0.87 10.86
CA ARG A 161 -1.37 0.59 12.26
C ARG A 161 -2.39 -0.42 12.76
N VAL A 162 -1.91 -1.56 13.25
CA VAL A 162 -2.75 -2.68 13.67
C VAL A 162 -2.65 -2.88 15.17
N SER A 163 -3.78 -3.18 15.78
CA SER A 163 -3.89 -3.58 17.18
C SER A 163 -5.05 -4.54 17.39
N ASN A 164 -5.21 -5.03 18.62
CA ASN A 164 -6.37 -5.79 19.03
C ASN A 164 -7.70 -5.00 18.92
N ASP A 165 -7.64 -3.66 18.99
CA ASP A 165 -8.84 -2.81 18.87
C ASP A 165 -9.31 -2.65 17.42
N GLY A 166 -8.42 -2.87 16.46
CA GLY A 166 -8.70 -2.72 15.04
C GLY A 166 -7.49 -2.23 14.24
N GLN A 167 -7.80 -1.75 13.04
CA GLN A 167 -6.86 -1.26 12.04
C GLN A 167 -7.04 0.25 11.82
N GLU A 168 -5.94 0.95 11.59
CA GLU A 168 -5.89 2.38 11.31
C GLU A 168 -5.11 2.64 10.01
N ALA A 169 -5.53 3.64 9.25
CA ALA A 169 -4.70 4.21 8.20
C ALA A 169 -3.52 4.95 8.85
N TYR A 170 -2.30 4.64 8.44
CA TYR A 170 -1.11 5.30 8.98
C TYR A 170 -0.10 5.65 7.87
N PRO A 171 -0.46 6.58 6.97
CA PRO A 171 0.44 7.02 5.92
C PRO A 171 1.72 7.63 6.51
N LYS A 172 2.87 7.24 5.94
CA LYS A 172 4.20 7.72 6.37
C LYS A 172 4.34 9.24 6.33
N ASP A 173 3.59 9.92 5.45
CA ASP A 173 3.60 11.36 5.31
C ASP A 173 2.17 11.93 5.23
N LEU A 174 1.47 11.86 6.36
CA LEU A 174 0.12 12.40 6.51
C LEU A 174 0.11 13.93 6.35
N ILE A 175 1.21 14.60 6.69
CA ILE A 175 1.39 16.05 6.55
C ILE A 175 1.42 16.43 5.07
N ALA A 176 2.22 15.75 4.24
CA ALA A 176 2.25 16.03 2.81
C ALA A 176 0.88 15.88 2.13
N LEU A 177 0.05 14.93 2.58
CA LEU A 177 -1.32 14.78 2.09
C LEU A 177 -2.25 15.90 2.58
N THR A 178 -2.06 16.34 3.83
CA THR A 178 -2.85 17.42 4.46
C THR A 178 -2.53 18.78 3.88
N ASP A 179 -1.28 19.04 3.52
CA ASP A 179 -0.82 20.31 2.96
C ASP A 179 -0.83 20.33 1.44
N LEU A 180 -1.23 19.21 0.80
CA LEU A 180 -1.27 19.09 -0.65
C LEU A 180 -2.18 20.16 -1.27
N PRO A 181 -1.67 21.07 -2.11
CA PRO A 181 -2.50 22.05 -2.80
C PRO A 181 -3.39 21.33 -3.82
N PHE A 182 -4.48 21.99 -4.22
CA PHE A 182 -5.36 21.46 -5.25
C PHE A 182 -4.57 21.16 -6.54
N PRO A 183 -4.68 19.95 -7.13
CA PRO A 183 -3.91 19.55 -8.30
C PRO A 183 -4.14 20.48 -9.50
N LYS A 184 -3.07 20.85 -10.20
CA LYS A 184 -3.15 21.74 -11.38
C LYS A 184 -3.13 21.00 -12.72
N THR A 185 -3.04 19.68 -12.70
CA THR A 185 -3.02 18.84 -13.90
C THR A 185 -3.81 17.56 -13.66
N LEU A 186 -4.36 16.97 -14.73
CA LEU A 186 -5.06 15.69 -14.65
C LEU A 186 -4.16 14.59 -14.07
N ARG A 187 -2.88 14.55 -14.46
CA ARG A 187 -1.91 13.59 -13.93
C ARG A 187 -1.71 13.73 -12.42
N ALA A 188 -1.65 14.97 -11.91
CA ALA A 188 -1.54 15.21 -10.47
C ALA A 188 -2.84 14.81 -9.74
N MET A 189 -4.00 15.07 -10.34
CA MET A 189 -5.30 14.64 -9.78
C MET A 189 -5.42 13.10 -9.71
N GLN A 190 -5.04 12.41 -10.79
CA GLN A 190 -4.99 10.95 -10.83
C GLN A 190 -4.00 10.37 -9.82
N SER A 191 -2.84 11.02 -9.61
CA SER A 191 -1.88 10.62 -8.59
C SER A 191 -2.45 10.75 -7.18
N PHE A 192 -3.23 11.80 -6.90
CA PHE A 192 -3.92 11.98 -5.62
C PHE A 192 -5.02 10.94 -5.41
N LEU A 193 -5.88 10.72 -6.40
CA LEU A 193 -6.92 9.68 -6.30
C LEU A 193 -6.31 8.28 -6.13
N GLY A 194 -5.21 8.00 -6.83
CA GLY A 194 -4.45 6.76 -6.68
C GLY A 194 -3.88 6.55 -5.29
N SER A 195 -3.39 7.61 -4.62
CA SER A 195 -2.89 7.49 -3.25
C SER A 195 -4.00 7.29 -2.22
N LEU A 196 -5.19 7.84 -2.45
CA LEU A 196 -6.36 7.63 -1.58
C LEU A 196 -6.93 6.21 -1.70
N ASN A 197 -6.90 5.60 -2.89
CA ASN A 197 -7.43 4.24 -3.09
C ASN A 197 -6.81 3.22 -2.14
N TYR A 198 -5.53 3.40 -1.79
CA TYR A 198 -4.83 2.60 -0.81
C TYR A 198 -5.52 2.59 0.57
N TYR A 199 -6.06 3.74 0.98
CA TYR A 199 -6.74 3.94 2.26
C TYR A 199 -8.27 3.94 2.13
N GLY A 200 -8.82 3.59 0.96
CA GLY A 200 -10.23 3.81 0.66
C GLY A 200 -11.20 3.16 1.65
N ARG A 201 -10.84 2.01 2.24
CA ARG A 201 -11.65 1.33 3.29
C ARG A 201 -11.84 2.18 4.56
N PHE A 202 -10.94 3.12 4.83
CA PHE A 202 -10.98 4.00 6.01
C PHE A 202 -11.71 5.32 5.71
N ILE A 203 -11.96 5.63 4.43
CA ILE A 203 -12.55 6.90 4.00
C ILE A 203 -14.03 6.65 3.67
N GLU A 204 -14.90 6.98 4.62
CA GLU A 204 -16.35 6.92 4.42
C GLU A 204 -16.78 7.81 3.24
N ASP A 205 -17.59 7.26 2.34
CA ASP A 205 -18.11 7.91 1.13
C ASP A 205 -17.05 8.38 0.14
N MET A 206 -15.86 7.78 0.18
CA MET A 206 -14.78 8.10 -0.77
C MET A 206 -15.26 8.09 -2.22
N ALA A 207 -16.01 7.07 -2.64
CA ALA A 207 -16.49 6.94 -4.02
C ALA A 207 -17.38 8.11 -4.46
N ILE A 208 -18.18 8.67 -3.55
CA ILE A 208 -19.08 9.79 -3.83
C ILE A 208 -18.29 11.08 -4.10
N TYR A 209 -17.29 11.38 -3.27
CA TYR A 209 -16.45 12.56 -3.50
C TYR A 209 -15.46 12.35 -4.65
N ALA A 210 -14.94 11.13 -4.81
CA ALA A 210 -14.00 10.81 -5.86
C ALA A 210 -14.65 10.85 -7.25
N SER A 211 -15.96 10.55 -7.40
CA SER A 211 -16.64 10.62 -8.69
C SER A 211 -16.59 12.02 -9.30
N VAL A 212 -16.80 13.06 -8.48
CA VAL A 212 -16.66 14.47 -8.89
C VAL A 212 -15.27 14.74 -9.47
N LEU A 213 -14.23 14.19 -8.85
CA LEU A 213 -12.85 14.37 -9.29
C LEU A 213 -12.50 13.52 -10.52
N TYR A 214 -13.11 12.33 -10.66
CA TYR A 214 -12.94 11.47 -11.83
C TYR A 214 -13.55 12.06 -13.11
N GLU A 215 -14.55 12.93 -12.99
CA GLU A 215 -15.15 13.64 -14.13
C GLU A 215 -14.27 14.75 -14.72
N LEU A 216 -13.18 15.13 -14.03
CA LEU A 216 -12.25 16.14 -14.54
C LEU A 216 -11.41 15.59 -15.69
N ARG A 217 -11.33 16.36 -16.78
CA ARG A 217 -10.60 16.05 -18.01
C ARG A 217 -9.52 17.08 -18.29
N GLU A 218 -8.58 16.77 -19.18
CA GLU A 218 -7.50 17.71 -19.54
C GLU A 218 -8.03 19.07 -20.03
N VAL A 219 -9.15 19.07 -20.75
CA VAL A 219 -9.82 20.29 -21.24
C VAL A 219 -10.27 21.21 -20.11
N ASP A 220 -10.70 20.65 -18.99
CA ASP A 220 -11.16 21.42 -17.83
C ASP A 220 -9.97 22.17 -17.20
N PHE A 221 -8.82 21.48 -17.04
CA PHE A 221 -7.58 22.08 -16.52
C PHE A 221 -7.00 23.14 -17.46
N ALA A 222 -7.14 22.96 -18.78
CA ALA A 222 -6.72 23.95 -19.76
C ALA A 222 -7.56 25.23 -19.67
N ALA A 223 -8.89 25.10 -19.54
CA ALA A 223 -9.80 26.23 -19.43
C ALA A 223 -9.49 27.12 -18.21
N ILE A 224 -9.21 26.54 -17.04
CA ILE A 224 -8.79 27.30 -15.85
C ILE A 224 -7.47 28.05 -16.07
N ARG A 225 -6.49 27.39 -16.69
CA ARG A 225 -5.18 28.00 -16.89
C ARG A 225 -5.28 29.21 -17.80
N ASP A 226 -6.09 29.09 -18.85
CA ASP A 226 -6.32 30.16 -19.82
C ASP A 226 -7.07 31.32 -19.17
N TRP A 227 -8.08 31.05 -18.32
CA TRP A 227 -8.77 32.05 -17.52
C TRP A 227 -7.84 32.78 -16.53
N ALA A 228 -7.08 32.03 -15.72
CA ALA A 228 -6.11 32.60 -14.78
C ALA A 228 -4.98 33.37 -15.47
N GLY A 229 -4.73 33.10 -16.76
CA GLY A 229 -3.85 33.88 -17.62
C GLY A 229 -4.49 35.19 -18.10
N ARG A 230 -5.76 35.16 -18.52
CA ARG A 230 -6.54 36.34 -18.95
C ARG A 230 -6.77 37.33 -17.81
N GLU A 231 -7.08 36.84 -16.62
CA GLU A 231 -7.28 37.66 -15.41
C GLU A 231 -5.98 38.38 -15.00
N ARG A 232 -4.84 37.67 -14.98
CA ARG A 232 -3.52 38.26 -14.70
C ARG A 232 -3.07 39.28 -15.75
N ALA A 233 -3.58 39.18 -16.98
CA ALA A 233 -3.28 40.13 -18.05
C ALA A 233 -4.15 41.40 -18.01
N GLY A 234 -5.08 41.53 -17.04
CA GLY A 234 -5.91 42.74 -16.88
C GLY A 234 -6.88 43.00 -18.02
N LEU A 235 -7.15 42.00 -18.87
CA LEU A 235 -8.09 42.10 -19.98
C LEU A 235 -9.52 41.91 -19.47
N THR A 236 -10.08 42.97 -18.88
CA THR A 236 -11.53 43.07 -18.68
C THR A 236 -12.20 43.06 -20.05
N VAL A 237 -12.88 41.96 -20.38
CA VAL A 237 -13.62 41.80 -21.63
C VAL A 237 -14.78 42.79 -21.64
N THR A 238 -14.59 43.95 -22.25
CA THR A 238 -15.69 44.74 -22.81
C THR A 238 -15.90 44.26 -24.25
N SER A 239 -16.85 43.37 -24.51
CA SER A 239 -17.61 43.25 -25.79
C SER A 239 -18.62 42.09 -25.77
N THR A 240 -19.91 42.46 -25.72
CA THR A 240 -21.02 42.08 -26.62
C THR A 240 -21.03 40.79 -27.47
N GLU A 241 -20.60 39.63 -26.95
CA GLU A 241 -20.93 38.30 -27.52
C GLU A 241 -21.46 37.35 -26.41
N GLY A 242 -22.56 37.73 -25.75
CA GLY A 242 -22.86 37.29 -24.38
C GLY A 242 -24.03 36.33 -24.16
N GLN A 243 -24.08 35.16 -24.80
CA GLN A 243 -25.01 34.10 -24.32
C GLN A 243 -24.39 32.69 -24.25
N GLN A 244 -23.58 32.25 -25.22
CA GLN A 244 -22.97 30.91 -25.19
C GLN A 244 -21.76 30.86 -24.24
N ASP A 245 -20.82 31.80 -24.35
CA ASP A 245 -19.59 31.85 -23.53
C ASP A 245 -19.89 32.00 -22.03
N ASN A 246 -20.92 32.77 -21.66
CA ASN A 246 -21.30 32.93 -20.26
C ASN A 246 -21.88 31.64 -19.63
N GLN A 247 -22.53 30.78 -20.42
CA GLN A 247 -23.08 29.51 -19.94
C GLN A 247 -21.98 28.45 -19.76
N ASP A 248 -21.09 28.31 -20.74
CA ASP A 248 -19.95 27.39 -20.64
C ASP A 248 -18.95 27.81 -19.55
N GLN A 249 -18.83 29.12 -19.31
CA GLN A 249 -17.99 29.64 -18.23
C GLN A 249 -18.63 29.42 -16.85
N ALA A 250 -19.92 29.71 -16.67
CA ALA A 250 -20.62 29.47 -15.40
C ALA A 250 -20.68 27.98 -15.01
N THR A 251 -20.83 27.10 -15.99
CA THR A 251 -20.80 25.64 -15.78
C THR A 251 -19.39 25.15 -15.40
N THR A 252 -18.35 25.69 -16.03
CA THR A 252 -16.95 25.41 -15.69
C THR A 252 -16.64 25.87 -14.26
N ASP A 253 -17.01 27.09 -13.89
CA ASP A 253 -16.80 27.63 -12.53
C ASP A 253 -17.52 26.77 -11.47
N PHE A 254 -18.77 26.36 -11.72
CA PHE A 254 -19.51 25.50 -10.80
C PHE A 254 -18.83 24.14 -10.59
N LYS A 255 -18.41 23.48 -11.69
CA LYS A 255 -17.70 22.19 -11.64
C LYS A 255 -16.42 22.28 -10.81
N TRP A 256 -15.70 23.39 -10.90
CA TRP A 256 -14.46 23.60 -10.15
C TRP A 256 -14.69 23.86 -8.67
N VAL A 257 -15.70 24.65 -8.32
CA VAL A 257 -16.10 24.82 -6.92
C VAL A 257 -16.47 23.48 -6.28
N GLU A 258 -17.22 22.64 -7.01
CA GLU A 258 -17.59 21.31 -6.54
C GLU A 258 -16.37 20.40 -6.39
N ALA A 259 -15.45 20.42 -7.36
CA ALA A 259 -14.21 19.65 -7.30
C ALA A 259 -13.29 20.09 -6.13
N GLU A 260 -13.14 21.39 -5.89
CA GLU A 260 -12.37 21.91 -4.75
C GLU A 260 -12.99 21.52 -3.41
N ALA A 261 -14.32 21.53 -3.31
CA ALA A 261 -15.04 21.07 -2.13
C ALA A 261 -14.84 19.56 -1.90
N ALA A 262 -15.01 18.73 -2.93
CA ALA A 262 -14.79 17.29 -2.85
C ALA A 262 -13.34 16.94 -2.48
N PHE A 263 -12.36 17.63 -3.07
CA PHE A 263 -10.94 17.49 -2.73
C PHE A 263 -10.67 17.83 -1.27
N SER A 264 -11.23 18.93 -0.78
CA SER A 264 -11.07 19.38 0.61
C SER A 264 -11.69 18.40 1.60
N GLU A 265 -12.87 17.85 1.30
CA GLU A 265 -13.53 16.88 2.17
C GLU A 265 -12.78 15.54 2.20
N LEU A 266 -12.26 15.06 1.06
CA LEU A 266 -11.41 13.87 1.02
C LEU A 266 -10.13 14.04 1.84
N LYS A 267 -9.47 15.20 1.76
CA LYS A 267 -8.29 15.53 2.60
C LYS A 267 -8.64 15.53 4.09
N LYS A 268 -9.77 16.07 4.47
CA LYS A 268 -10.23 16.06 5.87
C LYS A 268 -10.52 14.63 6.34
N LYS A 269 -11.18 13.82 5.52
CA LYS A 269 -11.55 12.43 5.86
C LYS A 269 -10.34 11.51 6.00
N ILE A 270 -9.31 11.63 5.16
CA ILE A 270 -8.09 10.82 5.30
C ILE A 270 -7.31 11.13 6.60
N VAL A 271 -7.35 12.39 7.06
CA VAL A 271 -6.74 12.81 8.33
C VAL A 271 -7.55 12.33 9.54
N THR A 272 -8.88 12.25 9.39
CA THR A 272 -9.82 11.88 10.47
C THR A 272 -10.28 10.43 10.35
N THR A 273 -9.47 9.57 9.73
CA THR A 273 -9.81 8.16 9.51
C THR A 273 -10.11 7.46 10.83
N PRO A 274 -11.22 6.71 10.91
CA PRO A 274 -11.58 5.97 12.11
C PRO A 274 -10.71 4.72 12.25
N ILE A 275 -10.71 4.17 13.46
CA ILE A 275 -10.23 2.80 13.71
C ILE A 275 -11.30 1.84 13.17
N LEU A 276 -10.94 1.01 12.19
CA LEU A 276 -11.79 -0.08 11.72
C LEU A 276 -11.65 -1.26 12.68
N SER A 277 -12.69 -1.51 13.47
CA SER A 277 -12.70 -2.66 14.36
C SER A 277 -12.70 -3.97 13.59
N HIS A 278 -12.05 -5.00 14.14
CA HIS A 278 -12.11 -6.35 13.59
C HIS A 278 -13.54 -6.87 13.47
N PHE A 279 -13.78 -7.70 12.46
CA PHE A 279 -15.07 -8.30 12.21
C PHE A 279 -15.39 -9.33 13.31
N ASP A 280 -16.61 -9.28 13.83
CA ASP A 280 -17.07 -10.14 14.92
C ASP A 280 -18.28 -10.92 14.41
N THR A 281 -18.11 -12.24 14.23
CA THR A 281 -19.12 -13.14 13.68
C THR A 281 -20.35 -13.27 14.58
N GLU A 282 -20.21 -12.99 15.87
CA GLU A 282 -21.29 -13.09 16.86
C GLU A 282 -22.17 -11.84 16.88
N LYS A 283 -21.70 -10.73 16.28
CA LYS A 283 -22.45 -9.47 16.23
C LYS A 283 -23.18 -9.31 14.90
N ARG A 284 -24.37 -8.73 14.98
CA ARG A 284 -25.16 -8.42 13.77
C ARG A 284 -24.50 -7.28 12.98
N PRO A 285 -24.10 -7.49 11.72
CA PRO A 285 -23.62 -6.42 10.86
C PRO A 285 -24.76 -5.50 10.42
N VAL A 286 -24.47 -4.22 10.27
CA VAL A 286 -25.35 -3.22 9.65
C VAL A 286 -24.62 -2.62 8.47
N VAL A 287 -25.25 -2.64 7.30
CA VAL A 287 -24.73 -1.99 6.10
C VAL A 287 -25.52 -0.72 5.87
N ILE A 288 -24.84 0.42 5.86
CA ILE A 288 -25.41 1.69 5.43
C ILE A 288 -24.95 1.92 3.99
N VAL A 289 -25.91 2.19 3.10
CA VAL A 289 -25.65 2.37 1.67
C VAL A 289 -26.05 3.77 1.26
N TYR A 290 -25.17 4.43 0.54
CA TYR A 290 -25.39 5.70 -0.12
C TYR A 290 -25.18 5.53 -1.62
N ALA A 291 -25.98 6.22 -2.42
CA ALA A 291 -25.84 6.20 -3.88
C ALA A 291 -26.05 7.62 -4.42
N SER A 292 -25.21 8.00 -5.37
CA SER A 292 -25.40 9.14 -6.26
C SER A 292 -25.69 8.63 -7.67
N GLU A 293 -25.85 9.55 -8.63
CA GLU A 293 -26.02 9.19 -10.05
C GLU A 293 -24.81 8.40 -10.60
N TRP A 294 -23.62 8.62 -10.06
CA TRP A 294 -22.35 8.14 -10.62
C TRP A 294 -21.58 7.17 -9.73
N ALA A 295 -21.95 7.04 -8.45
CA ALA A 295 -21.23 6.21 -7.49
C ALA A 295 -22.14 5.60 -6.42
N VAL A 296 -21.72 4.44 -5.93
CA VAL A 296 -22.30 3.80 -4.75
C VAL A 296 -21.23 3.72 -3.67
N SER A 297 -21.60 4.05 -2.44
CA SER A 297 -20.80 3.91 -1.24
C SER A 297 -21.55 3.01 -0.26
N ALA A 298 -20.82 2.15 0.44
CA ALA A 298 -21.38 1.33 1.49
C ALA A 298 -20.40 1.24 2.66
N SER A 299 -20.93 1.39 3.86
CA SER A 299 -20.18 1.32 5.11
C SER A 299 -20.75 0.21 5.98
N LEU A 300 -19.88 -0.68 6.43
CA LEU A 300 -20.22 -1.81 7.30
C LEU A 300 -19.97 -1.41 8.77
N TYR A 301 -21.04 -1.34 9.55
CA TYR A 301 -21.02 -1.00 10.98
C TYR A 301 -21.39 -2.19 11.85
N ARG A 302 -20.96 -2.10 13.11
CA ARG A 302 -21.50 -2.88 14.22
C ARG A 302 -22.35 -1.98 15.12
N ILE A 303 -23.49 -2.48 15.58
CA ILE A 303 -24.27 -1.78 16.61
C ILE A 303 -23.62 -2.08 17.96
N THR A 304 -23.02 -1.08 18.59
CA THR A 304 -22.75 -1.10 20.02
C THR A 304 -23.99 -0.59 20.73
N THR A 305 -24.69 -1.46 21.47
CA THR A 305 -25.71 -1.00 22.43
C THR A 305 -25.02 -0.12 23.44
N VAL A 306 -25.16 1.19 23.28
CA VAL A 306 -24.80 2.16 24.31
C VAL A 306 -25.74 1.86 25.48
N SER A 307 -25.20 1.29 26.56
CA SER A 307 -25.89 1.25 27.85
C SER A 307 -26.22 2.69 28.20
N THR A 308 -27.47 3.07 27.97
CA THR A 308 -28.05 4.32 28.42
C THR A 308 -28.07 4.21 29.94
N TYR A 309 -27.02 4.70 30.59
CA TYR A 309 -27.04 4.90 32.04
C TYR A 309 -28.12 5.95 32.32
N ARG A 310 -29.10 5.53 33.13
CA ARG A 310 -30.05 6.39 33.83
C ARG A 310 -29.33 7.30 34.82
#